data_AF-A0A934WGM2-F1
#
_entry.id   AF-A0A934WGM2-F1
#
_cell.length_a   1.000
_cell.length_b   1.000
_cell.length_c   1.000
_cell.angle_alpha   90.00
_cell.angle_beta   90.00
_cell.angle_gamma   90.00
#
_symmetry.space_group_name_H-M   'P 1'
#
loop_
_entity.id
_entity.type
_entity.pdbx_description
1 polymer ?
#
loop_
_entity_poly.entity_id
_entity_poly.type
_entity_poly.pdbx_seq_one_letter_code
_entity_poly.pdbx_strand_id
1 'polypeptide(L)'
;METKTCPICGIEKPISEYHSYYSKERQKYRIGNYCKPCARINANERAKIHFQNNREAKLQYSRDYRADEKNKEKLKVLSVRFKQKYREELQDCYVRDRLSMENSIPASYSRINPEIVEAKRLQIKIKRKLKSLQDGKE
;
A
#
# COMPACT_ATOMS: atom_id res chain seq x y z
N MET A 1 11.80 -4.31 38.09
CA MET A 1 11.23 -4.32 36.73
C MET A 1 12.37 -4.22 35.76
N GLU A 2 12.48 -5.14 34.80
CA GLU A 2 13.57 -5.09 33.83
C GLU A 2 13.40 -3.89 32.88
N THR A 3 14.44 -3.06 32.77
CA THR A 3 14.51 -1.88 31.92
C THR A 3 15.49 -2.11 30.76
N LYS A 4 15.32 -1.34 29.68
CA LYS A 4 16.20 -1.34 28.52
C LYS A 4 16.38 0.08 28.00
N THR A 5 17.61 0.43 27.63
CA THR A 5 17.94 1.70 27.00
C THR A 5 17.71 1.62 25.49
N CYS A 6 16.98 2.58 24.94
CA CYS A 6 16.74 2.64 23.50
C CYS A 6 17.95 3.28 22.80
N PRO A 7 18.61 2.62 21.83
CA PRO A 7 19.77 3.18 21.13
C PRO A 7 19.49 4.45 20.33
N ILE A 8 18.22 4.72 20.01
CA ILE A 8 17.82 5.88 19.20
C ILE A 8 17.61 7.11 20.07
N CYS A 9 16.91 6.97 21.21
CA CYS A 9 16.57 8.11 22.07
C CYS A 9 17.40 8.18 23.36
N GLY A 10 18.25 7.20 23.66
CA GLY A 10 19.11 7.17 24.85
C GLY A 10 18.40 7.00 26.19
N ILE A 11 17.06 7.00 26.20
CA ILE A 11 16.25 6.92 27.43
C ILE A 11 16.08 5.46 27.87
N GLU A 12 16.27 5.20 29.16
CA GLU A 12 15.89 3.96 29.83
C GLU A 12 14.37 3.86 29.98
N LYS A 13 13.80 2.78 29.45
CA LYS A 13 12.35 2.52 29.49
C LYS A 13 12.10 1.08 29.95
N PRO A 14 10.94 0.80 30.58
CA PRO A 14 10.58 -0.57 30.92
C PRO A 14 10.43 -1.43 29.66
N ILE A 15 10.66 -2.74 29.76
CA ILE A 15 10.54 -3.67 28.62
C ILE A 15 9.15 -3.65 27.95
N SER A 16 8.10 -3.32 28.70
CA SER A 16 6.74 -3.14 28.17
C SER A 16 6.65 -2.10 27.05
N GLU A 17 7.58 -1.14 27.01
CA GLU A 17 7.70 -0.11 25.97
C GLU A 17 8.44 -0.59 24.72
N TYR A 18 8.74 -1.88 24.61
CA TYR A 18 9.39 -2.50 23.46
C TYR A 18 8.49 -3.54 22.80
N HIS A 19 8.68 -3.79 21.51
CA HIS A 19 7.99 -4.89 20.84
C HIS A 19 8.61 -6.23 21.21
N SER A 20 7.80 -7.27 21.36
CA SER A 20 8.26 -8.66 21.42
C SER A 20 8.08 -9.29 20.04
N TYR A 21 9.06 -10.09 19.59
CA TYR A 21 8.99 -10.83 18.34
C TYR A 21 9.62 -12.21 18.48
N TYR A 22 9.10 -13.18 17.72
CA TYR A 22 9.65 -14.54 17.72
C TYR A 22 10.83 -14.66 16.76
N SER A 23 12.00 -15.05 17.28
CA SER A 23 13.23 -15.22 16.50
C SER A 23 13.31 -16.65 15.95
N LYS A 24 13.01 -16.85 14.66
CA LYS A 24 13.03 -18.19 14.04
C LYS A 24 14.37 -18.92 14.18
N GLU A 25 15.49 -18.23 14.02
CA GLU A 25 16.83 -18.84 14.17
C GLU A 25 17.12 -19.36 15.58
N ARG A 26 16.48 -18.78 16.60
CA ARG A 26 16.74 -19.08 18.02
C ARG A 26 15.56 -19.76 18.71
N GLN A 27 14.48 -20.00 17.96
CA GLN A 27 13.21 -20.60 18.40
C GLN A 27 12.64 -20.00 19.71
N LYS A 28 12.83 -18.69 19.95
CA LYS A 28 12.35 -18.01 21.17
C LYS A 28 11.92 -16.57 20.94
N TYR A 29 11.07 -16.06 21.82
CA TYR A 29 10.67 -14.64 21.84
C TYR A 29 11.84 -13.75 22.29
N ARG A 30 11.98 -12.61 21.63
CA ARG A 30 13.00 -11.59 21.90
C ARG A 30 12.37 -10.21 21.94
N ILE A 31 13.01 -9.35 22.71
CA ILE A 31 12.63 -7.95 22.84
C ILE A 31 13.32 -7.16 21.72
N GLY A 32 12.55 -6.34 21.02
CA GLY A 32 13.01 -5.45 19.96
C GLY A 32 14.11 -4.50 20.43
N ASN A 33 14.95 -4.07 19.52
CA ASN A 33 16.09 -3.21 19.84
C ASN A 33 15.69 -1.79 20.25
N TYR A 34 14.55 -1.31 19.76
CA TYR A 34 14.11 0.07 19.91
C TYR A 34 12.78 0.14 20.65
N CYS A 35 12.57 1.19 21.43
CA CYS A 35 11.27 1.43 22.06
C CYS A 35 10.20 1.66 20.98
N LYS A 36 8.94 1.33 21.30
CA LYS A 36 7.79 1.39 20.37
C LYS A 36 7.70 2.74 19.62
N PRO A 37 7.84 3.91 20.27
CA PRO A 37 7.79 5.19 19.55
C PRO A 37 8.91 5.34 18.52
N CYS A 38 10.17 5.10 18.91
CA CYS A 38 11.32 5.20 18.01
C CYS A 38 11.26 4.14 16.91
N ALA A 39 10.74 2.95 17.22
CA ALA A 39 10.55 1.89 16.25
C ALA A 39 9.55 2.31 15.16
N ARG A 40 8.45 2.95 15.56
CA ARG A 40 7.41 3.44 14.65
C ARG A 40 7.90 4.59 13.77
N ILE A 41 8.55 5.61 14.35
CA ILE A 41 9.06 6.77 13.60
C ILE A 41 10.03 6.33 12.49
N ASN A 42 10.96 5.44 12.82
CA ASN A 42 12.01 5.01 11.90
C ASN A 42 11.63 3.75 11.09
N ALA A 43 10.38 3.28 11.15
CA ALA A 43 9.96 2.05 10.47
C ALA A 43 10.12 2.16 8.95
N ASN A 44 9.61 3.25 8.37
CA ASN A 44 9.59 3.46 6.92
C ASN A 44 11.00 3.62 6.36
N GLU A 45 11.85 4.42 7.02
CA GLU A 45 13.22 4.63 6.58
C GLU A 45 14.03 3.33 6.60
N ARG A 46 13.95 2.56 7.69
CA ARG A 46 14.64 1.26 7.77
C ARG A 46 14.11 0.26 6.75
N ALA A 47 12.80 0.23 6.50
CA ALA A 47 12.23 -0.61 5.46
C ALA A 47 12.76 -0.23 4.08
N LYS A 48 12.91 1.08 3.81
CA LYS A 48 13.51 1.60 2.57
C LYS A 48 14.97 1.20 2.43
N ILE A 49 15.79 1.40 3.47
CA ILE A 49 17.20 1.00 3.47
C ILE A 49 17.33 -0.51 3.28
N HIS A 50 16.54 -1.31 4.01
CA HIS A 50 16.54 -2.76 3.87
C HIS A 50 16.16 -3.18 2.44
N PHE A 51 15.15 -2.54 1.83
CA PHE A 51 14.81 -2.80 0.44
C PHE A 51 15.94 -2.42 -0.52
N GLN A 52 16.59 -1.27 -0.33
CA GLN A 52 17.71 -0.83 -1.17
C GLN A 52 18.89 -1.81 -1.08
N ASN A 53 19.26 -2.23 0.13
CA ASN A 53 20.36 -3.17 0.35
C ASN A 53 20.06 -4.58 -0.19
N ASN A 54 18.78 -4.94 -0.35
CA ASN A 54 18.35 -6.27 -0.82
C ASN A 54 17.55 -6.17 -2.13
N ARG A 55 17.78 -5.12 -2.92
CA ARG A 55 16.90 -4.75 -4.03
C ARG A 55 16.78 -5.87 -5.05
N GLU A 56 17.90 -6.44 -5.47
CA GLU A 56 17.94 -7.50 -6.48
C GLU A 56 17.18 -8.74 -6.03
N ALA A 57 17.47 -9.26 -4.83
CA ALA A 57 16.78 -10.41 -4.27
C ALA A 57 15.25 -10.19 -4.16
N LYS A 58 14.82 -8.97 -3.76
CA LYS A 58 13.40 -8.63 -3.67
C LYS A 58 12.73 -8.53 -5.05
N LEU A 59 13.42 -7.97 -6.04
CA LEU A 59 12.91 -7.91 -7.42
C LEU A 59 12.82 -9.31 -8.03
N GLN A 60 13.83 -10.15 -7.80
CA GLN A 60 13.85 -11.53 -8.29
C GLN A 60 12.71 -12.33 -7.68
N TYR A 61 12.55 -12.30 -6.35
CA TYR A 61 11.42 -12.94 -5.67
C TYR A 61 10.06 -12.48 -6.25
N SER A 62 9.90 -11.19 -6.54
CA SER A 62 8.66 -10.70 -7.15
C SER A 62 8.43 -11.21 -8.57
N ARG A 63 9.50 -11.46 -9.36
CA ARG A 63 9.41 -12.05 -10.70
C ARG A 63 9.04 -13.52 -10.60
N ASP A 64 9.73 -14.26 -9.75
CA ASP A 64 9.51 -15.70 -9.53
C ASP A 64 8.10 -15.96 -9.02
N TYR A 65 7.62 -15.16 -8.06
CA TYR A 65 6.25 -15.26 -7.54
C TYR A 65 5.19 -15.08 -8.63
N ARG A 66 5.44 -14.21 -9.62
CA ARG A 66 4.53 -14.00 -10.77
C ARG A 66 4.64 -15.10 -11.83
N ALA A 67 5.83 -15.69 -11.98
CA ALA A 67 6.08 -16.74 -12.95
C ALA A 67 5.51 -18.10 -12.49
N ASP A 68 5.45 -18.34 -11.19
CA ASP A 68 4.90 -19.57 -10.59
C ASP A 68 3.42 -19.77 -10.97
N GLU A 69 3.14 -20.86 -11.68
CA GLU A 69 1.79 -21.28 -12.12
C GLU A 69 0.79 -21.33 -10.97
N LYS A 70 1.21 -21.76 -9.77
CA LYS A 70 0.33 -21.85 -8.59
C LYS A 70 -0.19 -20.48 -8.15
N ASN A 71 0.58 -19.42 -8.44
CA ASN A 71 0.21 -18.05 -8.09
C ASN A 71 -0.53 -17.33 -9.22
N LYS A 72 -0.47 -17.80 -10.47
CA LYS A 72 -1.07 -17.11 -11.61
C LYS A 72 -2.57 -16.93 -11.47
N GLU A 73 -3.29 -17.99 -11.11
CA GLU A 73 -4.75 -17.90 -10.95
C GLU A 73 -5.13 -16.97 -9.79
N LYS A 74 -4.40 -17.06 -8.68
CA LYS A 74 -4.56 -16.14 -7.54
C LYS A 74 -4.35 -14.68 -7.96
N LEU A 75 -3.31 -14.39 -8.73
CA LEU A 75 -3.02 -13.05 -9.22
C LEU A 75 -4.09 -12.54 -10.19
N LYS A 76 -4.63 -13.42 -11.04
CA LYS A 76 -5.72 -13.11 -11.96
C LYS A 76 -7.00 -12.73 -11.21
N VAL A 77 -7.42 -13.55 -10.24
CA VAL A 77 -8.58 -13.27 -9.38
C VAL A 77 -8.41 -11.96 -8.62
N LEU A 78 -7.24 -11.74 -8.02
CA LEU A 78 -6.95 -10.48 -7.34
C LEU A 78 -7.00 -9.29 -8.29
N SER A 79 -6.44 -9.41 -9.50
CA SER A 79 -6.48 -8.33 -10.50
C SER A 79 -7.90 -7.94 -10.87
N VAL A 80 -8.79 -8.92 -11.12
CA VAL A 80 -10.21 -8.67 -11.42
C VAL A 80 -10.88 -7.97 -10.25
N ARG A 81 -10.72 -8.49 -9.03
CA ARG A 81 -11.28 -7.90 -7.81
C ARG A 81 -10.83 -6.46 -7.61
N PHE A 82 -9.54 -6.17 -7.78
CA PHE A 82 -9.02 -4.81 -7.65
C PHE A 82 -9.55 -3.89 -8.74
N LYS A 83 -9.64 -4.34 -10.01
CA LYS A 83 -10.25 -3.54 -11.09
C LYS A 83 -11.71 -3.18 -10.79
N GLN A 84 -12.49 -4.12 -10.27
CA GLN A 84 -13.87 -3.88 -9.83
C GLN A 84 -13.90 -2.83 -8.71
N LYS A 85 -13.12 -3.05 -7.65
CA LYS A 85 -13.00 -2.12 -6.53
C LYS A 85 -12.62 -0.71 -6.98
N TYR A 86 -11.60 -0.59 -7.83
CA TYR A 86 -11.13 0.71 -8.32
C TYR A 86 -12.20 1.45 -9.13
N ARG A 87 -13.00 0.72 -9.91
CA ARG A 87 -14.12 1.25 -10.66
C ARG A 87 -15.27 1.67 -9.76
N GLU A 88 -15.58 0.91 -8.72
CA GLU A 88 -16.64 1.20 -7.75
C GLU A 88 -16.31 2.42 -6.90
N GLU A 89 -15.14 2.41 -6.26
CA GLU A 89 -14.66 3.48 -5.39
C GLU A 89 -14.17 4.72 -6.16
N LEU A 90 -14.07 4.64 -7.49
CA LEU A 90 -13.50 5.69 -8.35
C LEU A 90 -12.10 6.11 -7.89
N GLN A 91 -11.24 5.12 -7.64
CA GLN A 91 -9.84 5.37 -7.28
C GLN A 91 -9.12 6.15 -8.38
N ASP A 92 -8.13 6.94 -7.97
CA ASP A 92 -7.35 7.80 -8.87
C ASP A 92 -6.84 7.09 -10.12
N CYS A 93 -6.34 5.85 -10.00
CA CYS A 93 -5.83 5.09 -11.14
C CYS A 93 -6.92 4.87 -12.21
N TYR A 94 -8.13 4.49 -11.78
CA TYR A 94 -9.27 4.30 -12.66
C TYR A 94 -9.72 5.64 -13.29
N VAL A 95 -9.80 6.71 -12.50
CA VAL A 95 -10.22 8.03 -13.00
C VAL A 95 -9.22 8.60 -14.00
N ARG A 96 -7.92 8.48 -13.73
CA ARG A 96 -6.85 8.91 -14.65
C ARG A 96 -6.85 8.11 -15.95
N ASP A 97 -7.11 6.80 -15.90
CA ASP A 97 -7.29 5.98 -17.10
C ASP A 97 -8.46 6.52 -17.95
N ARG A 98 -9.59 6.86 -17.34
CA ARG A 98 -10.73 7.46 -18.07
C ARG A 98 -10.41 8.84 -18.65
N LEU A 99 -9.66 9.67 -17.93
CA LEU A 99 -9.19 10.96 -18.46
C LEU A 99 -8.27 10.77 -19.68
N SER A 100 -7.35 9.80 -19.61
CA SER A 100 -6.46 9.49 -20.73
C SER A 100 -7.23 8.96 -21.94
N MET A 101 -8.18 8.06 -21.72
CA MET A 101 -8.95 7.44 -22.82
C MET A 101 -9.98 8.37 -23.45
N GLU A 102 -10.70 9.16 -22.65
CA GLU A 102 -11.83 9.97 -23.15
C GLU A 102 -11.42 11.40 -23.51
N ASN A 103 -10.38 11.94 -22.87
CA ASN A 103 -10.00 13.34 -22.99
C ASN A 103 -8.56 13.52 -23.49
N SER A 104 -7.84 12.42 -23.77
CA SER A 104 -6.42 12.45 -24.16
C SER A 104 -5.53 13.19 -23.15
N ILE A 105 -5.93 13.24 -21.87
CA ILE A 105 -5.15 13.90 -20.81
C ILE A 105 -4.15 12.90 -20.23
N PRO A 106 -2.83 13.14 -20.36
CA PRO A 106 -1.82 12.22 -19.85
C PRO A 106 -1.86 12.07 -18.33
N ALA A 107 -1.44 10.90 -17.84
CA ALA A 107 -1.33 10.63 -16.40
C ALA A 107 -0.34 11.56 -15.69
N SER A 108 0.70 12.04 -16.38
CA SER A 108 1.65 13.02 -15.83
C SER A 108 0.97 14.36 -15.53
N TYR A 109 0.14 14.86 -16.44
CA TYR A 109 -0.59 16.12 -16.29
C TYR A 109 -1.66 16.04 -15.20
N SER A 110 -2.41 14.93 -15.13
CA SER A 110 -3.44 14.74 -14.09
C SER A 110 -2.89 14.42 -12.69
N ARG A 111 -1.58 14.17 -12.54
CA ARG A 111 -0.93 14.02 -11.23
C ARG A 111 -0.59 15.36 -10.60
N ILE A 112 -0.20 16.33 -11.41
CA ILE A 112 0.13 17.70 -10.95
C ILE A 112 -1.13 18.56 -10.77
N ASN A 113 -2.23 18.20 -11.45
CA ASN A 113 -3.52 18.90 -11.42
C ASN A 113 -4.62 17.99 -10.83
N PRO A 114 -4.65 17.78 -9.50
CA PRO A 114 -5.60 16.87 -8.84
C PRO A 114 -7.07 17.26 -9.03
N GLU A 115 -7.36 18.55 -9.21
CA GLU A 115 -8.71 19.08 -9.43
C GLU A 115 -9.37 18.51 -10.70
N ILE A 116 -8.59 18.20 -11.74
CA ILE A 116 -9.09 17.56 -12.97
C ILE A 116 -9.55 16.13 -12.67
N VAL A 117 -8.84 15.42 -11.79
CA VAL A 117 -9.21 14.08 -11.34
C VAL A 117 -10.52 14.14 -10.54
N GLU A 118 -10.65 15.08 -9.62
CA GLU A 118 -11.90 15.26 -8.87
C GLU A 118 -13.08 15.63 -9.75
N ALA A 119 -12.89 16.57 -10.69
CA ALA A 119 -13.93 16.95 -11.65
C ALA A 119 -14.42 15.75 -12.45
N LYS A 120 -13.50 14.93 -12.97
CA LYS A 120 -13.87 13.70 -13.69
C LYS A 120 -14.58 12.69 -12.79
N ARG A 121 -14.14 12.54 -11.55
CA ARG A 121 -14.77 11.66 -10.56
C ARG A 121 -16.23 12.06 -10.34
N LEU A 122 -16.50 13.36 -10.16
CA LEU A 122 -17.86 13.89 -10.03
C LEU A 122 -18.68 13.65 -11.30
N GLN A 123 -18.13 13.91 -12.49
CA GLN A 123 -18.80 13.63 -13.76
C GLN A 123 -19.22 12.15 -13.86
N ILE A 124 -18.35 11.21 -13.47
CA ILE A 124 -18.68 9.78 -13.48
C ILE A 124 -19.80 9.46 -12.49
N LYS A 125 -19.77 10.02 -11.27
CA LYS A 125 -20.83 9.82 -10.27
C LYS A 125 -22.19 10.31 -10.79
N ILE A 126 -22.22 11.51 -11.35
CA ILE A 126 -23.45 12.10 -11.91
C ILE A 126 -23.99 11.22 -13.05
N LYS A 127 -23.14 10.84 -14.02
CA LYS A 127 -23.53 9.96 -15.13
C LYS A 127 -24.11 8.63 -14.63
N ARG A 128 -23.48 8.02 -13.62
CA ARG A 128 -23.98 6.76 -13.02
C ARG A 128 -25.33 6.95 -12.32
N LYS A 129 -25.51 8.03 -11.56
CA LYS A 129 -26.78 8.30 -10.87
C LYS A 129 -27.91 8.59 -11.84
N LEU A 130 -27.67 9.39 -12.88
CA LEU A 130 -28.65 9.63 -13.95
C LEU A 130 -29.08 8.33 -14.62
N LYS A 131 -28.14 7.43 -14.92
CA LYS A 131 -28.46 6.12 -15.48
C LYS A 131 -29.29 5.26 -14.50
N SER A 132 -28.94 5.25 -13.21
CA SER A 132 -29.69 4.52 -12.19
C SER A 132 -31.15 4.98 -12.12
N LEU A 133 -31.37 6.30 -12.16
CA LEU A 133 -32.71 6.90 -12.18
C LEU A 133 -33.49 6.51 -13.45
N GLN A 134 -32.85 6.48 -14.62
CA GLN A 134 -33.47 6.02 -15.86
C GLN A 134 -33.84 4.53 -15.83
N ASP A 135 -33.01 3.71 -15.18
CA ASP A 135 -33.22 2.25 -15.06
C ASP A 135 -34.19 1.89 -13.91
N GLY A 136 -34.81 2.88 -13.24
CA GLY A 136 -35.76 2.67 -12.14
C GLY A 136 -35.15 2.07 -10.88
N LYS A 137 -33.84 2.18 -10.70
CA LYS A 137 -33.10 1.68 -9.52
C LYS A 137 -32.65 2.88 -8.69
N GLU A 138 -33.20 3.01 -7.48
CA GLU A 138 -32.80 4.06 -6.53
C GLU A 138 -31.34 3.89 -6.04
#